data_AF-A0A1H5SG07-F1
#
_entry.id   AF-A0A1H5SG07-F1
#
_cell.length_a   1.000
_cell.length_b   1.000
_cell.length_c   1.000
_cell.angle_alpha   90.00
_cell.angle_beta   90.00
_cell.angle_gamma   90.00
#
_symmetry.space_group_name_H-M   'P 1'
#
loop_
_entity.id
_entity.type
_entity.pdbx_description
1 polymer ?
#
loop_
_entity_poly.entity_id
_entity_poly.type
_entity_poly.pdbx_seq_one_letter_code
_entity_poly.pdbx_strand_id
1 'polypeptide(L)'
;MNRLLAICTYAMSAVFLLGEIARRGMNYFSINATTMMEDLLCGALLFMAATMLVKRMKQAKLMLVGAWGYAFGGMFVPFFAHLEAFLRGVEMRADHQIVDVNSIILKGVIWLLCGVLLLLSLRCEPTSQ
;
A
#
# COMPACT_ATOMS: atom_id res chain seq x y z
N MET A 1 -3.64 -20.37 -5.37
CA MET A 1 -3.59 -18.94 -5.74
C MET A 1 -4.36 -18.05 -4.76
N ASN A 2 -5.68 -18.22 -4.60
CA ASN A 2 -6.52 -17.30 -3.78
C ASN A 2 -6.11 -17.23 -2.30
N ARG A 3 -5.66 -18.34 -1.69
CA ARG A 3 -5.17 -18.35 -0.30
C ARG A 3 -3.89 -17.53 -0.11
N LEU A 4 -2.92 -17.68 -1.01
CA LEU A 4 -1.67 -16.91 -0.99
C LEU A 4 -1.98 -15.42 -1.16
N LEU A 5 -2.83 -15.08 -2.14
CA LEU A 5 -3.23 -13.70 -2.39
C LEU A 5 -3.95 -13.08 -1.18
N ALA A 6 -4.82 -13.84 -0.50
CA ALA A 6 -5.46 -13.39 0.75
C ALA A 6 -4.42 -13.12 1.86
N ILE A 7 -3.46 -14.04 2.05
CA ILE A 7 -2.39 -13.87 3.06
C ILE A 7 -1.55 -12.62 2.75
N CYS A 8 -1.11 -12.44 1.50
CA CYS A 8 -0.35 -11.27 1.08
C CYS A 8 -1.16 -9.97 1.26
N THR A 9 -2.46 -10.01 0.98
CA THR A 9 -3.35 -8.84 1.14
C THR A 9 -3.55 -8.49 2.61
N TYR A 10 -3.72 -9.49 3.50
CA TYR A 10 -3.76 -9.26 4.94
C TYR A 10 -2.42 -8.74 5.49
N ALA A 11 -1.30 -9.31 5.05
CA ALA A 11 0.02 -8.86 5.45
C ALA A 11 0.25 -7.40 5.07
N MET A 12 -0.07 -7.02 3.83
CA MET A 12 0.08 -5.64 3.37
C MET A 12 -0.90 -4.69 4.07
N SER A 13 -2.13 -5.13 4.33
CA SER A 13 -3.07 -4.38 5.17
C SER A 13 -2.49 -4.07 6.55
N ALA A 14 -1.87 -5.06 7.21
CA ALA A 14 -1.21 -4.85 8.49
C ALA A 14 -0.01 -3.89 8.37
N VAL A 15 0.76 -3.93 7.28
CA VAL A 15 1.85 -2.97 7.04
C VAL A 15 1.32 -1.54 6.95
N PHE A 16 0.24 -1.29 6.21
CA PHE A 16 -0.35 0.04 6.09
C PHE A 16 -1.02 0.52 7.39
N LEU A 17 -1.71 -0.37 8.12
CA LEU A 17 -2.40 0.01 9.35
C LEU A 17 -1.43 0.15 10.53
N LEU A 18 -0.69 -0.93 10.82
CA LEU A 18 0.14 -1.01 12.02
C LEU A 18 1.53 -0.45 11.77
N GLY A 19 2.11 -0.71 10.60
CA GLY A 19 3.44 -0.19 10.25
C GLY A 19 3.46 1.34 10.23
N GLU A 20 2.40 1.96 9.74
CA GLU A 20 2.32 3.42 9.67
C GLU A 20 2.13 4.06 11.05
N ILE A 21 1.24 3.51 11.89
CA ILE A 21 1.08 3.95 13.27
C ILE A 21 2.37 3.72 14.07
N ALA A 22 3.04 2.59 13.89
CA ALA A 22 4.29 2.29 14.59
C ALA A 22 5.43 3.22 14.16
N ARG A 23 5.49 3.59 12.88
CA ARG A 23 6.57 4.44 12.34
C ARG A 23 6.39 5.91 12.66
N ARG A 24 5.17 6.45 12.56
CA ARG A 24 4.91 7.90 12.74
C ARG A 24 4.33 8.25 14.10
N GLY A 25 3.70 7.29 14.78
CA GLY A 25 2.97 7.51 16.02
C GLY A 25 1.63 8.23 15.80
N MET A 26 0.72 8.09 16.75
CA MET A 26 -0.61 8.72 16.70
C MET A 26 -0.54 10.26 16.68
N ASN A 27 0.53 10.84 17.20
CA ASN A 27 0.72 12.30 17.21
C ASN A 27 0.94 12.87 15.80
N TYR A 28 1.32 12.06 14.81
CA TYR A 28 1.53 12.55 13.44
C TYR A 28 0.24 13.01 12.75
N PHE A 29 -0.93 12.61 13.26
CA PHE A 29 -2.22 13.15 12.80
C PHE A 29 -2.29 14.69 12.88
N SER A 30 -1.64 15.32 13.87
CA SER A 30 -1.64 16.78 14.00
C SER A 30 -0.66 17.47 13.04
N ILE A 31 0.26 16.72 12.43
CA ILE A 31 1.26 17.23 11.48
C ILE A 31 0.74 17.09 10.05
N ASN A 32 0.29 15.88 9.67
CA ASN A 32 -0.24 15.62 8.34
C ASN A 32 -1.30 14.50 8.39
N ALA A 33 -2.52 14.89 8.76
CA ALA A 33 -3.68 14.02 8.84
C ALA A 33 -4.01 13.35 7.50
N THR A 34 -3.85 14.05 6.38
CA THR A 34 -4.22 13.55 5.05
C THR A 34 -3.42 12.30 4.71
N THR A 35 -2.09 12.34 4.83
CA THR A 35 -1.25 11.17 4.54
C THR A 35 -1.55 10.00 5.49
N MET A 36 -1.75 10.29 6.78
CA MET A 36 -2.17 9.27 7.76
C MET A 36 -3.48 8.60 7.35
N MET A 37 -4.49 9.39 6.96
CA MET A 37 -5.78 8.85 6.53
C MET A 37 -5.67 8.06 5.22
N GLU A 38 -4.87 8.50 4.26
CA GLU A 38 -4.65 7.78 3.00
C GLU A 38 -4.04 6.40 3.23
N ASP A 39 -3.02 6.30 4.09
CA ASP A 39 -2.36 5.05 4.43
C ASP A 39 -3.30 4.12 5.21
N LEU A 40 -4.04 4.63 6.19
CA LEU A 40 -5.01 3.84 6.96
C LEU A 40 -6.19 3.38 6.10
N LEU A 41 -6.69 4.23 5.21
CA LEU A 41 -7.74 3.88 4.27
C LEU A 41 -7.27 2.79 3.31
N CYS A 42 -6.05 2.90 2.79
CA CYS A 42 -5.42 1.86 1.98
C CYS A 42 -5.39 0.52 2.72
N GLY A 43 -4.93 0.52 3.97
CA GLY A 43 -4.89 -0.66 4.82
C GLY A 43 -6.26 -1.27 5.09
N ALA A 44 -7.28 -0.43 5.33
CA ALA A 44 -8.66 -0.87 5.55
C ALA A 44 -9.28 -1.47 4.27
N LEU A 45 -9.06 -0.87 3.11
CA LEU A 45 -9.51 -1.39 1.82
C LEU A 45 -8.92 -2.78 1.53
N LEU A 46 -7.61 -2.94 1.77
CA LEU A 46 -6.92 -4.23 1.64
C LEU A 46 -7.48 -5.27 2.63
N PHE A 47 -7.75 -4.89 3.88
CA PHE A 47 -8.35 -5.80 4.87
C PHE A 47 -9.73 -6.30 4.42
N MET A 48 -10.57 -5.38 3.94
CA MET A 48 -11.90 -5.71 3.42
C MET A 48 -11.80 -6.62 2.20
N ALA A 49 -10.93 -6.29 1.24
CA ALA A 49 -10.70 -7.10 0.05
C ALA A 49 -10.26 -8.54 0.39
N ALA A 50 -9.31 -8.70 1.32
CA ALA A 50 -8.85 -10.00 1.79
C ALA A 50 -9.99 -10.80 2.45
N THR A 51 -10.79 -10.13 3.28
CA THR A 51 -11.94 -10.74 3.97
C THR A 51 -13.02 -11.20 2.98
N MET A 52 -13.33 -10.37 1.99
CA MET A 52 -14.28 -10.71 0.94
C MET A 52 -13.79 -11.90 0.10
N LEU A 53 -12.48 -11.96 -0.17
CA LEU A 53 -11.85 -13.07 -0.89
C LEU A 53 -11.92 -14.38 -0.10
N VAL A 54 -11.63 -14.35 1.21
CA VAL A 54 -11.74 -15.52 2.09
C VAL A 54 -13.19 -16.00 2.21
N LYS A 55 -14.14 -15.07 2.32
CA LYS A 55 -15.58 -15.36 2.37
C LYS A 55 -16.19 -15.74 1.02
N ARG A 56 -15.38 -15.78 -0.06
CA ARG A 56 -15.82 -16.13 -1.43
C ARG A 56 -16.99 -15.27 -1.94
N MET A 57 -17.00 -13.99 -1.58
CA MET A 57 -18.06 -13.07 -2.03
C MET A 57 -17.94 -12.78 -3.54
N LYS A 58 -19.07 -12.57 -4.22
CA LYS A 58 -19.11 -12.29 -5.67
C LYS A 58 -18.33 -11.04 -6.05
N GLN A 59 -18.37 -10.01 -5.20
CA GLN A 59 -17.65 -8.74 -5.42
C GLN A 59 -16.17 -8.78 -5.00
N ALA A 60 -15.67 -9.91 -4.49
CA ALA A 60 -14.31 -9.99 -3.94
C ALA A 60 -13.24 -9.62 -4.97
N LYS A 61 -13.39 -10.06 -6.23
CA LYS A 61 -12.44 -9.73 -7.29
C LYS A 61 -12.38 -8.21 -7.53
N LEU A 62 -13.54 -7.57 -7.64
CA LEU A 62 -13.63 -6.12 -7.87
C LEU A 62 -12.99 -5.35 -6.73
N MET A 63 -13.30 -5.72 -5.48
CA MET A 63 -12.74 -5.09 -4.30
C MET A 63 -11.22 -5.29 -4.22
N LEU A 64 -10.73 -6.48 -4.57
CA LEU A 64 -9.31 -6.81 -4.54
C LEU A 64 -8.52 -6.02 -5.58
N VAL A 65 -9.01 -5.94 -6.82
CA VAL A 65 -8.40 -5.13 -7.88
C VAL A 65 -8.44 -3.64 -7.50
N GLY A 66 -9.56 -3.17 -6.96
CA GLY A 66 -9.71 -1.78 -6.50
C GLY A 66 -8.74 -1.43 -5.37
N ALA A 67 -8.62 -2.27 -4.36
CA ALA A 67 -7.73 -2.06 -3.22
C ALA A 67 -6.25 -2.09 -3.63
N TRP A 68 -5.83 -3.08 -4.43
CA TRP A 68 -4.46 -3.13 -4.94
C TRP A 68 -4.16 -2.00 -5.94
N GLY A 69 -5.13 -1.58 -6.74
CA GLY A 69 -5.01 -0.43 -7.63
C GLY A 69 -4.83 0.87 -6.86
N TYR A 70 -5.61 1.07 -5.80
CA TYR A 70 -5.46 2.20 -4.89
C TYR A 70 -4.09 2.19 -4.21
N ALA A 71 -3.64 1.04 -3.69
CA ALA A 71 -2.32 0.92 -3.06
C ALA A 71 -1.17 1.20 -4.05
N PHE A 72 -1.25 0.65 -5.26
CA PHE A 72 -0.25 0.86 -6.30
C PHE A 72 -0.18 2.32 -6.77
N GLY A 73 -1.34 2.95 -6.97
CA GLY A 73 -1.43 4.36 -7.33
C GLY A 73 -0.97 5.28 -6.20
N GLY A 74 -1.40 5.02 -4.97
CA GLY A 74 -1.03 5.81 -3.78
C GLY A 74 0.46 5.80 -3.49
N MET A 75 1.15 4.69 -3.78
CA MET A 75 2.60 4.58 -3.62
C MET A 75 3.42 5.17 -4.77
N PHE A 76 2.79 5.50 -5.91
CA PHE A 76 3.49 6.02 -7.10
C PHE A 76 4.15 7.38 -6.84
N VAL A 77 3.35 8.37 -6.43
CA VAL A 77 3.82 9.74 -6.16
C VAL A 77 4.92 9.77 -5.10
N PRO A 78 4.76 9.17 -3.90
CA PRO A 78 5.80 9.23 -2.87
C PRO A 78 7.08 8.52 -3.31
N PHE A 79 7.02 7.42 -4.05
CA PHE A 79 8.23 6.75 -4.56
C PHE A 79 8.98 7.63 -5.57
N PHE A 80 8.30 8.09 -6.62
CA PHE A 80 8.94 8.91 -7.66
C PHE A 80 9.40 10.26 -7.14
N ALA A 81 8.69 10.88 -6.19
CA ALA A 81 9.14 12.11 -5.56
C ALA A 81 10.46 11.93 -4.78
N HIS A 82 10.63 10.81 -4.05
CA HIS A 82 11.88 10.53 -3.35
C HIS A 82 13.01 10.15 -4.32
N LEU A 83 12.70 9.41 -5.39
CA LEU A 83 13.66 9.07 -6.44
C LEU A 83 14.15 10.32 -7.19
N GLU A 84 13.23 11.23 -7.57
CA GLU A 84 13.54 12.49 -8.22
C GLU A 84 14.37 13.40 -7.32
N ALA A 85 14.03 13.51 -6.03
CA ALA A 85 14.80 14.27 -5.05
C ALA A 85 16.25 13.75 -4.93
N PHE A 86 16.42 12.43 -4.87
CA PHE A 86 17.73 11.77 -4.87
C PHE A 86 18.53 12.07 -6.14
N LEU A 87 17.91 11.94 -7.33
CA LEU A 87 18.56 12.22 -8.61
C LEU A 87 18.95 13.71 -8.77
N ARG A 88 18.20 14.63 -8.18
CA ARG A 88 18.48 16.06 -8.22
C ARG A 88 19.49 16.51 -7.15
N GLY A 89 19.81 15.67 -6.18
CA GLY A 89 20.65 16.05 -5.04
C GLY A 89 20.03 17.13 -4.16
N VAL A 90 18.69 17.24 -4.12
CA VAL A 90 17.95 18.26 -3.35
C VAL A 90 17.15 17.60 -2.24
N GLU A 91 17.25 18.12 -1.01
CA GLU A 91 16.42 17.68 0.12
C GLU A 91 15.00 18.29 0.03
N MET A 92 13.99 17.46 -0.25
CA MET A 92 12.57 17.79 -0.06
C MET A 92 12.19 17.79 1.44
N ARG A 93 12.18 18.99 2.06
CA ARG A 93 11.67 19.29 3.43
C ARG A 93 12.43 18.66 4.61
N ALA A 94 12.70 19.51 5.61
CA ALA A 94 13.38 19.21 6.87
C ALA A 94 12.69 18.15 7.76
N ASP A 95 11.44 17.77 7.48
CA ASP A 95 10.70 16.77 8.27
C ASP A 95 10.96 15.31 7.83
N HIS A 96 11.65 15.10 6.70
CA HIS A 96 11.98 13.76 6.19
C HIS A 96 13.45 13.77 5.78
N GLN A 97 14.35 13.21 6.60
CA GLN A 97 15.77 13.10 6.22
C GLN A 97 15.88 12.19 4.97
N ILE A 98 16.19 12.81 3.83
CA ILE A 98 16.17 12.20 2.48
C ILE A 98 17.45 11.42 2.16
N VAL A 99 18.43 11.45 3.05
CA VAL A 99 19.73 10.80 2.84
C VAL A 99 19.64 9.27 2.89
N ASP A 100 18.50 8.71 3.30
CA ASP A 100 18.32 7.26 3.38
C ASP A 100 17.93 6.65 2.03
N VAL A 101 18.93 6.23 1.26
CA VAL A 101 18.79 5.30 0.11
C VAL A 101 17.88 4.12 0.49
N ASN A 102 17.91 3.71 1.75
CA ASN A 102 17.02 2.71 2.36
C ASN A 102 15.53 3.04 2.20
N SER A 103 15.13 4.31 2.34
CA SER A 103 13.73 4.74 2.20
C SER A 103 13.25 4.62 0.75
N ILE A 104 14.11 4.94 -0.22
CA ILE A 104 13.81 4.79 -1.66
C ILE A 104 13.67 3.32 -2.01
N ILE A 105 14.62 2.48 -1.57
CA ILE A 105 14.57 1.03 -1.81
C ILE A 105 13.30 0.45 -1.19
N LEU A 106 12.99 0.77 0.07
CA LEU A 106 11.81 0.25 0.75
C LEU A 106 10.51 0.65 0.04
N LYS A 107 10.35 1.93 -0.30
CA LYS A 107 9.17 2.42 -1.02
C LYS A 107 9.06 1.80 -2.42
N GLY A 108 10.17 1.65 -3.12
CA GLY A 108 10.23 1.01 -4.43
C GLY A 108 9.83 -0.47 -4.37
N VAL A 109 10.33 -1.21 -3.38
CA VAL A 109 9.94 -2.62 -3.15
C VAL A 109 8.45 -2.74 -2.86
N ILE A 110 7.90 -1.89 -1.98
CA ILE A 110 6.45 -1.91 -1.68
C ILE A 110 5.64 -1.59 -2.94
N TRP A 111 6.02 -0.58 -3.71
CA TRP A 111 5.33 -0.21 -4.94
C TRP A 111 5.35 -1.36 -5.96
N LEU A 112 6.49 -2.02 -6.14
CA LEU A 112 6.63 -3.15 -7.06
C LEU A 112 5.81 -4.36 -6.61
N LEU A 113 5.80 -4.65 -5.30
CA LEU A 113 4.94 -5.68 -4.71
C LEU A 113 3.45 -5.38 -4.94
N CYS A 114 3.02 -4.14 -4.72
CA CYS A 114 1.65 -3.71 -5.02
C CYS A 114 1.30 -3.93 -6.49
N GLY A 115 2.21 -3.62 -7.42
CA GLY A 115 2.03 -3.85 -8.85
C GLY A 115 1.91 -5.33 -9.21
N VAL A 116 2.78 -6.18 -8.67
CA VAL A 116 2.73 -7.64 -8.88
C VAL A 116 1.43 -8.22 -8.34
N LEU A 117 1.03 -7.84 -7.12
CA LEU A 117 -0.19 -8.34 -6.49
C LEU A 117 -1.46 -7.81 -7.17
N LEU A 118 -1.43 -6.60 -7.72
CA LEU A 118 -2.47 -6.08 -8.60
C LEU A 118 -2.62 -6.94 -9.86
N LEU A 119 -1.52 -7.24 -10.56
CA LEU A 119 -1.54 -8.10 -11.74
C LEU A 119 -2.05 -9.52 -11.42
N LEU A 120 -1.66 -10.06 -10.27
CA LEU A 120 -2.18 -11.34 -9.78
C LEU A 120 -3.67 -11.27 -9.45
N SER A 121 -4.15 -10.15 -8.90
CA SER A 121 -5.58 -9.95 -8.61
C SER A 121 -6.44 -9.88 -9.88
N LEU A 122 -5.91 -9.33 -10.98
CA LEU A 122 -6.59 -9.31 -12.27
C LEU A 122 -6.76 -10.73 -12.84
N ARG A 123 -5.76 -11.57 -12.61
CA ARG A 123 -5.75 -13.00 -12.98
C ARG A 123 -6.53 -13.89 -12.01
N CYS A 124 -7.04 -13.34 -10.90
CA CYS A 124 -7.91 -14.09 -10.00
C CYS A 124 -9.22 -14.42 -10.74
N GLU A 125 -9.55 -15.70 -10.83
CA GLU A 125 -10.85 -16.11 -11.37
C GLU A 125 -11.97 -15.67 -10.40
N PRO A 126 -13.08 -15.13 -10.93
CA PRO A 126 -14.25 -14.89 -10.10
C PRO A 126 -14.72 -16.22 -9.54
N THR A 127 -14.94 -16.29 -8.23
CA THR A 127 -15.54 -17.47 -7.61
C THR A 127 -16.97 -17.62 -8.16
N SER A 128 -17.14 -18.44 -9.20
CA SER A 128 -18.45 -18.80 -9.73
C SER A 128 -19.15 -19.70 -8.70
N GLN A 129 -20.09 -19.12 -7.96
CA GLN A 129 -21.21 -19.84 -7.36
C GLN A 129 -22.44 -19.63 -8.23
#